data_AF-A0A422MUP9-F1
#
_entry.id   AF-A0A422MUP9-F1
#
_cell.length_a   1.000
_cell.length_b   1.000
_cell.length_c   1.000
_cell.angle_alpha   90.00
_cell.angle_beta   90.00
_cell.angle_gamma   90.00
#
_symmetry.space_group_name_H-M   'P 1'
#
loop_
_entity.id
_entity.type
_entity.pdbx_description
1 polymer ?
#
loop_
_entity_poly.entity_id
_entity_poly.type
_entity_poly.pdbx_seq_one_letter_code
_entity_poly.pdbx_strand_id
1 'polypeptide(L)'
;MRHTLHVLLLLLLCCFTSSFATAEHRCIFDRISRKHAPPMRAVVRELPSRGRGGTQVLTASVSGWAPIRFKVFSEDMNNPSKYCGAAGEHRPDLEGGVRVCQQQDVLTAEKSPSSWIRCFPSHT
;
A
#
# COMPACT_ATOMS: atom_id res chain seq x y z
N MET A 1 36.48 -21.52 -28.84
CA MET A 1 37.18 -20.69 -27.84
C MET A 1 36.73 -19.23 -27.90
N ARG A 2 36.95 -18.48 -29.00
CA ARG A 2 36.50 -17.06 -29.13
C ARG A 2 34.98 -16.90 -29.30
N HIS A 3 34.36 -17.73 -30.16
CA HIS A 3 32.91 -17.68 -30.40
C HIS A 3 32.08 -18.00 -29.16
N THR A 4 32.51 -19.01 -28.40
CA THR A 4 31.89 -19.42 -27.13
C THR A 4 31.95 -18.31 -26.08
N LEU A 5 33.02 -17.51 -26.08
CA LEU A 5 33.20 -16.39 -25.15
C LEU A 5 32.30 -15.19 -25.52
N HIS A 6 32.11 -14.92 -26.82
CA HIS A 6 31.18 -13.88 -27.27
C HIS A 6 29.72 -14.24 -27.03
N VAL A 7 29.34 -15.51 -27.22
CA VAL A 7 27.98 -15.99 -26.92
C VAL A 7 27.70 -15.91 -25.41
N LEU A 8 28.66 -16.29 -24.57
CA LEU A 8 28.55 -16.16 -23.12
C LEU A 8 28.41 -14.69 -22.68
N LEU A 9 29.20 -13.79 -23.29
CA LEU A 9 29.16 -12.35 -22.99
C LEU A 9 27.80 -11.72 -23.38
N LEU A 10 27.25 -12.09 -24.54
CA LEU A 10 25.93 -11.66 -25.00
C LEU A 10 24.81 -12.15 -24.07
N LEU A 11 24.89 -13.40 -23.63
CA LEU A 11 23.95 -13.98 -22.66
C LEU A 11 23.98 -13.24 -21.32
N LEU A 12 25.18 -12.95 -20.80
CA LEU A 12 25.36 -12.20 -19.56
C LEU A 12 24.76 -10.79 -19.68
N LEU A 13 25.08 -10.05 -20.75
CA LEU A 13 24.53 -8.71 -21.00
C LEU A 13 23.00 -8.73 -21.10
N CYS A 14 22.43 -9.73 -21.77
CA CYS A 14 20.97 -9.88 -21.89
C CYS A 14 20.30 -10.13 -20.53
N CYS A 15 20.94 -10.92 -19.64
CA CYS A 15 20.43 -11.20 -18.30
C CYS A 15 20.46 -9.99 -17.36
N PHE A 16 21.48 -9.11 -17.50
CA PHE A 16 21.55 -7.88 -16.70
C PHE A 16 20.54 -6.82 -17.17
N THR A 17 20.19 -6.78 -18.45
CA THR A 17 19.19 -5.83 -18.99
C THR A 17 17.73 -6.26 -18.79
N SER A 18 17.48 -7.55 -18.57
CA SER A 18 16.12 -8.13 -18.50
C SER A 18 15.62 -8.44 -17.09
N SER A 19 16.39 -8.09 -16.06
CA SER A 19 15.91 -8.16 -14.66
C SER A 19 14.98 -7.00 -14.35
N PHE A 20 13.84 -6.95 -15.04
CA PHE A 20 12.67 -6.20 -14.58
C PHE A 20 12.15 -6.96 -13.37
N ALA A 21 12.59 -6.56 -12.18
CA ALA A 21 11.88 -6.93 -10.97
C ALA A 21 10.43 -6.50 -11.18
N THR A 22 9.54 -7.48 -11.33
CA THR A 22 8.10 -7.23 -11.30
C THR A 22 7.83 -6.70 -9.90
N ALA A 23 7.78 -5.38 -9.78
CA ALA A 23 7.36 -4.75 -8.54
C ALA A 23 5.90 -5.13 -8.38
N GLU A 24 5.63 -6.24 -7.67
CA GLU A 24 4.27 -6.57 -7.32
C GLU A 24 3.65 -5.33 -6.69
N HIS A 25 2.55 -4.86 -7.27
CA HIS A 25 1.79 -3.71 -6.81
C HIS A 25 1.15 -4.05 -5.45
N ARG A 26 1.98 -4.15 -4.42
CA ARG A 26 1.60 -4.50 -3.06
C ARG A 26 1.22 -3.21 -2.36
N CYS A 27 -0.04 -3.13 -1.98
CA CYS A 27 -0.55 -2.05 -1.15
C CYS A 27 0.31 -1.91 0.11
N ILE A 28 0.80 -0.69 0.37
CA ILE A 28 1.58 -0.42 1.57
C ILE A 28 0.75 -0.60 2.85
N PHE A 29 -0.57 -0.43 2.75
CA PHE A 29 -1.51 -0.65 3.84
C PHE A 29 -1.37 -2.03 4.46
N ASP A 30 -1.29 -3.09 3.66
CA ASP A 30 -1.11 -4.46 4.16
C ASP A 30 0.19 -4.62 4.94
N ARG A 31 1.26 -3.95 4.51
CA ARG A 31 2.55 -3.95 5.22
C ARG A 31 2.46 -3.17 6.53
N ILE A 32 1.82 -2.00 6.52
CA ILE A 32 1.64 -1.17 7.72
C ILE A 32 0.74 -1.89 8.72
N SER A 33 -0.37 -2.47 8.25
CA SER A 33 -1.30 -3.27 9.04
C SER A 33 -0.57 -4.48 9.64
N ARG A 34 0.13 -5.30 8.87
CA ARG A 34 0.90 -6.42 9.45
C ARG A 34 1.95 -6.01 10.47
N LYS A 35 2.61 -4.86 10.28
CA LYS A 35 3.69 -4.39 11.18
C LYS A 35 3.16 -3.73 12.46
N HIS A 36 2.00 -3.07 12.40
CA HIS A 36 1.46 -2.25 13.50
C HIS A 36 0.08 -2.69 14.01
N ALA A 37 -0.50 -3.75 13.44
CA ALA A 37 -1.75 -4.36 13.89
C ALA A 37 -1.52 -5.69 14.63
N PRO A 38 -0.79 -5.75 15.75
CA PRO A 38 -1.34 -6.57 16.84
C PRO A 38 -2.75 -6.05 17.13
N PRO A 39 -3.71 -6.91 17.45
CA PRO A 39 -5.06 -6.45 17.70
C PRO A 39 -4.98 -5.48 18.87
N MET A 40 -5.45 -4.25 18.69
CA MET A 40 -5.82 -3.39 19.80
C MET A 40 -7.01 -4.06 20.49
N ARG A 41 -6.75 -5.17 21.18
CA ARG A 41 -7.61 -5.72 22.20
C ARG A 41 -7.65 -4.63 23.24
N ALA A 42 -8.77 -3.92 23.32
CA ALA A 42 -9.14 -3.25 24.54
C ALA A 42 -8.95 -4.29 25.66
N VAL A 43 -7.90 -4.12 26.46
CA VAL A 43 -7.65 -5.01 27.58
C VAL A 43 -8.74 -4.68 28.59
N VAL A 44 -9.82 -5.46 28.56
CA VAL A 44 -10.86 -5.40 29.59
C VAL A 44 -10.22 -5.90 30.88
N ARG A 45 -10.21 -5.05 31.92
CA ARG A 45 -9.90 -5.50 33.27
C ARG A 45 -10.97 -6.50 33.70
N GLU A 46 -10.60 -7.74 33.95
CA GLU A 46 -11.36 -8.52 34.93
C GLU A 46 -11.10 -7.89 36.30
N LEU A 47 -12.16 -7.36 36.92
CA LEU A 47 -12.10 -6.97 38.33
C LEU A 47 -11.88 -8.25 39.16
N PRO A 48 -11.01 -8.24 40.18
CA PRO A 48 -10.82 -9.42 41.01
C PRO A 48 -12.13 -9.73 41.72
N SER A 49 -12.73 -10.89 41.42
CA SER A 49 -13.61 -11.55 42.38
C SER A 49 -12.74 -11.88 43.60
N ARG A 50 -13.15 -11.40 44.79
CA ARG A 50 -12.45 -11.60 46.07
C ARG A 50 -11.97 -13.04 46.20
N GLY A 51 -10.67 -13.31 46.05
CA GLY A 51 -10.14 -14.64 46.38
C GLY A 51 -8.82 -15.14 45.80
N ARG A 52 -8.06 -14.39 44.97
CA ARG A 52 -6.80 -14.93 44.42
C ARG A 52 -5.65 -13.92 44.45
N GLY A 53 -4.64 -14.23 45.27
CA GLY A 53 -3.36 -13.55 45.27
C GLY A 53 -2.62 -13.79 43.96
N GLY A 54 -2.33 -12.73 43.22
CA GLY A 54 -1.57 -12.75 41.98
C GLY A 54 -1.02 -11.36 41.72
N THR A 55 0.25 -11.28 41.36
CA THR A 55 0.98 -10.04 41.06
C THR A 55 0.19 -9.15 40.10
N GLN A 56 -0.03 -7.90 40.50
CA GLN A 56 -0.82 -6.92 39.76
C GLN A 56 -0.03 -6.40 38.56
N VAL A 57 -0.49 -6.66 37.34
CA VAL A 57 0.01 -5.95 36.14
C VAL A 57 -0.88 -4.72 35.94
N LEU A 58 -0.40 -3.55 36.35
CA LEU A 58 -1.07 -2.28 36.04
C LEU A 58 -0.76 -1.88 34.60
N THR A 59 -1.63 -2.23 33.66
CA THR A 59 -1.65 -1.56 32.35
C THR A 59 -2.55 -0.34 32.48
N ALA A 60 -1.95 0.86 32.43
CA ALA A 60 -2.71 2.11 32.41
C ALA A 60 -3.46 2.20 31.06
N SER A 61 -4.79 2.19 31.09
CA SER A 61 -5.57 2.64 29.93
C SER A 61 -5.70 4.15 30.00
N VAL A 62 -5.41 4.81 28.89
CA VAL A 62 -5.66 6.25 28.77
C VAL A 62 -7.16 6.39 28.51
N SER A 63 -7.91 6.94 29.46
CA SER A 63 -9.33 7.21 29.28
C SER A 63 -9.54 8.14 28.08
N GLY A 64 -10.48 7.79 27.20
CA GLY A 64 -10.76 8.55 25.97
C GLY A 64 -9.93 8.17 24.75
N TRP A 65 -9.04 7.17 24.84
CA TRP A 65 -8.40 6.61 23.66
C TRP A 65 -9.43 5.92 22.75
N ALA A 66 -9.47 6.30 21.48
CA ALA A 66 -10.25 5.64 20.44
C ALA A 66 -9.40 5.49 19.17
N PRO A 67 -9.61 4.44 18.36
CA PRO A 67 -8.92 4.30 17.08
C PRO A 67 -9.17 5.52 16.19
N ILE A 68 -8.12 6.02 15.55
CA ILE A 68 -8.24 7.07 14.54
C ILE A 68 -9.02 6.50 13.35
N ARG A 69 -10.06 7.22 12.92
CA ARG A 69 -10.89 6.85 11.77
C ARG A 69 -10.52 7.73 10.59
N PHE A 70 -9.96 7.13 9.55
CA PHE A 70 -9.67 7.81 8.29
C PHE A 70 -10.84 7.61 7.33
N LYS A 71 -11.30 8.69 6.71
CA LYS A 71 -12.26 8.65 5.61
C LYS A 71 -11.49 8.78 4.30
N VAL A 72 -11.70 7.83 3.39
CA VAL A 72 -11.04 7.82 2.08
C VAL A 72 -12.04 8.31 1.03
N PHE A 73 -11.61 9.23 0.18
CA PHE A 73 -12.40 9.75 -0.94
C PHE A 73 -11.73 9.31 -2.25
N SER A 74 -12.48 8.67 -3.13
CA SER A 74 -12.00 8.17 -4.42
C SER A 74 -12.81 8.71 -5.60
N GLU A 75 -13.54 9.80 -5.39
CA GLU A 75 -14.45 10.39 -6.39
C GLU A 75 -13.73 10.79 -7.69
N ASP A 76 -12.48 11.27 -7.57
CA ASP A 76 -11.66 11.65 -8.73
C ASP A 76 -11.43 10.49 -9.70
N MET A 77 -11.55 9.23 -9.26
CA MET A 77 -11.42 8.08 -10.15
C MET A 77 -12.63 7.84 -11.03
N ASN A 78 -13.78 8.41 -10.68
CA ASN A 78 -14.98 8.34 -11.52
C ASN A 78 -14.89 9.33 -12.70
N ASN A 79 -13.89 10.22 -12.71
CA ASN A 79 -13.74 11.25 -13.72
C ASN A 79 -12.46 11.04 -14.56
N PRO A 80 -12.58 10.60 -15.83
CA PRO A 80 -11.43 10.41 -16.73
C PRO A 80 -10.59 11.66 -16.96
N SER A 81 -11.13 12.85 -16.68
CA SER A 81 -10.35 14.10 -16.78
C SER A 81 -9.35 14.31 -15.64
N LYS A 82 -9.45 13.51 -14.56
CA LYS A 82 -8.65 13.64 -13.34
C LYS A 82 -7.50 12.66 -13.24
N TYR A 83 -7.44 11.65 -14.11
CA TYR A 83 -6.36 10.65 -14.12
C TYR A 83 -5.84 10.41 -15.53
N CYS A 84 -4.65 9.84 -15.63
CA CYS A 84 -4.02 9.54 -16.92
C CYS A 84 -4.62 8.27 -17.53
N GLY A 85 -5.34 8.41 -18.65
CA GLY A 85 -5.86 7.28 -19.42
C GLY A 85 -4.88 6.83 -20.52
N ALA A 86 -4.08 7.75 -21.03
CA ALA A 86 -3.04 7.50 -22.02
C ALA A 86 -1.81 8.39 -21.80
N ALA A 87 -0.65 7.93 -22.29
CA ALA A 87 0.57 8.74 -22.28
C ALA A 87 0.43 9.93 -23.24
N GLY A 88 1.00 11.08 -22.87
CA GLY A 88 0.90 12.33 -23.62
C GLY A 88 -0.34 13.18 -23.31
N GLU A 89 -1.30 12.67 -22.54
CA GLU A 89 -2.43 13.48 -22.06
C GLU A 89 -1.97 14.53 -21.04
N HIS A 90 -2.70 15.66 -20.97
CA HIS A 90 -2.51 16.67 -19.95
C HIS A 90 -3.53 16.47 -18.83
N ARG A 91 -3.05 16.25 -17.60
CA ARG A 91 -3.89 16.04 -16.42
C ARG A 91 -3.44 16.92 -15.26
N PRO A 92 -4.35 17.27 -14.33
CA PRO A 92 -3.96 17.97 -13.11
C PRO A 92 -2.94 17.15 -12.31
N ASP A 93 -1.95 17.81 -11.71
CA ASP A 93 -0.96 17.17 -10.83
C ASP A 93 -1.40 17.09 -9.35
N LEU A 94 -2.63 17.54 -9.05
CA LEU A 94 -3.22 17.66 -7.71
C LEU A 94 -2.54 18.71 -6.80
N GLU A 95 -1.51 19.39 -7.28
CA GLU A 95 -0.82 20.51 -6.62
C GLU A 95 -1.28 21.87 -7.19
N GLY A 96 -2.25 21.85 -8.11
CA GLY A 96 -2.80 23.03 -8.78
C GLY A 96 -2.20 23.30 -10.16
N GLY A 97 -1.27 22.46 -10.61
CA GLY A 97 -0.66 22.51 -11.93
C GLY A 97 -1.24 21.47 -12.90
N VAL A 98 -0.58 21.38 -14.06
CA VAL A 98 -0.89 20.41 -15.13
C VAL A 98 0.39 19.70 -15.51
N ARG A 99 0.31 18.37 -15.63
CA ARG A 99 1.43 17.50 -16.01
C ARG A 99 1.06 16.69 -17.26
N VAL A 100 2.07 16.42 -18.09
CA VAL A 100 1.98 15.46 -19.19
C VAL A 100 2.12 14.05 -18.63
N CYS A 101 1.13 13.20 -18.89
CA CYS A 101 1.10 11.81 -18.48
C CYS A 101 2.22 11.00 -19.14
N GLN A 102 3.02 10.31 -18.35
CA GLN A 102 4.01 9.35 -18.83
C GLN A 102 3.44 7.94 -18.86
N GLN A 103 4.15 7.00 -19.48
CA GLN A 103 3.69 5.62 -19.62
C GLN A 103 3.42 4.96 -18.25
N GLN A 104 4.21 5.28 -17.24
CA GLN A 104 4.03 4.77 -15.88
C GLN A 104 2.88 5.44 -15.13
N ASP A 105 2.38 6.59 -15.59
CA ASP A 105 1.29 7.33 -14.94
C ASP A 105 -0.07 6.80 -15.38
N VAL A 106 -0.14 6.12 -16.53
CA VAL A 106 -1.37 5.55 -17.08
C VAL A 106 -2.02 4.58 -16.09
N LEU A 107 -3.31 4.80 -15.85
CA LEU A 107 -4.15 3.97 -15.00
C LEU A 107 -4.58 2.72 -15.78
N THR A 108 -3.87 1.62 -15.56
CA THR A 108 -4.16 0.34 -16.20
C THR A 108 -5.23 -0.46 -15.43
N ALA A 109 -5.72 -1.54 -16.04
CA ALA A 109 -6.63 -2.50 -15.39
C ALA A 109 -6.08 -3.01 -14.04
N GLU A 110 -4.76 -3.13 -13.91
CA GLU A 110 -4.09 -3.56 -12.68
C GLU A 110 -4.14 -2.50 -11.56
N LYS A 111 -4.08 -1.21 -11.94
CA LYS A 111 -4.26 -0.08 -11.02
C LYS A 111 -5.72 0.33 -10.84
N SER A 112 -6.67 -0.47 -11.35
CA SER A 112 -8.08 -0.09 -11.38
C SER A 112 -8.73 -0.01 -10.00
N PRO A 113 -9.89 0.66 -9.90
CA PRO A 113 -10.62 0.84 -8.63
C PRO A 113 -10.87 -0.46 -7.85
N SER A 114 -11.01 -1.60 -8.52
CA SER A 114 -11.14 -2.91 -7.87
C SER A 114 -9.88 -3.33 -7.07
N SER A 115 -8.68 -2.96 -7.52
CA SER A 115 -7.45 -3.19 -6.77
C SER A 115 -7.28 -2.20 -5.60
N TRP A 116 -7.96 -1.06 -5.65
CA TRP A 116 -7.91 -0.05 -4.58
C TRP A 116 -8.62 -0.49 -3.31
N ILE A 117 -9.69 -1.28 -3.42
CA ILE A 117 -10.38 -1.87 -2.25
C ILE A 117 -9.39 -2.70 -1.42
N ARG A 118 -8.43 -3.37 -2.07
CA ARG A 118 -7.35 -4.07 -1.39
C ARG A 118 -6.37 -3.11 -0.72
N CYS A 119 -6.12 -1.95 -1.32
CA CYS A 119 -5.17 -0.98 -0.78
C CYS A 119 -5.72 -0.07 0.31
N PHE A 120 -7.01 0.22 0.28
CA PHE A 120 -7.71 1.01 1.26
C PHE A 120 -9.04 0.32 1.58
N PRO A 121 -9.03 -0.71 2.42
CA PRO A 121 -10.26 -1.35 2.84
C PRO A 121 -11.11 -0.35 3.60
N SER A 122 -12.23 0.05 3.00
CA SER A 122 -13.25 0.83 3.68
C SER A 122 -13.90 -0.06 4.73
N HIS A 123 -13.58 0.16 6.01
CA HIS A 123 -14.39 -0.35 7.10
C HIS A 123 -15.69 0.47 7.13
N THR A 124 -16.70 0.04 6.37
CA THR A 124 -18.10 0.39 6.63
C THR A 124 -18.57 -0.29 7.90
#